data_AF-A0A1U8BSA2-F1
#
_entry.id   AF-A0A1U8BSA2-F1
#
_cell.length_a   1.000
_cell.length_b   1.000
_cell.length_c   1.000
_cell.angle_alpha   90.00
_cell.angle_beta   90.00
_cell.angle_gamma   90.00
#
_symmetry.space_group_name_H-M   'P 1'
#
loop_
_entity.id
_entity.type
_entity.pdbx_description
1 polymer ?
#
loop_
_entity_poly.entity_id
_entity_poly.type
_entity_poly.pdbx_seq_one_letter_code
_entity_poly.pdbx_strand_id
1 'polypeptide(L)'
;MAPVLPVVLPLQPRIRLAQALWLLSWLLALAGGLTLLCSGHLLAQLWHLGTFLAPSCSFPALPQTALAAGAVALGTGLGGAGASRASLDAARYPPWRGVLSPLLAVGTAAGGGLLALALGLTLILPVSLHQGLEEGLEAALVHYKDTEVPGHCQAKRLMDELQLRYHCCGRHGYKDWFGVQWVSNRYLDPSDQDVVDRIQSNVEGLYL
;
A
#
# COMPACT_ATOMS: atom_id res chain seq x y z
N MET A 1 -15.24 -10.42 -42.53
CA MET A 1 -13.93 -9.75 -42.30
C MET A 1 -14.16 -8.28 -42.57
N ALA A 2 -14.26 -7.45 -41.53
CA ALA A 2 -14.62 -6.04 -41.69
C ALA A 2 -13.53 -5.31 -42.49
N PRO A 3 -13.88 -4.49 -43.51
CA PRO A 3 -12.92 -3.70 -44.23
C PRO A 3 -12.39 -2.62 -43.29
N VAL A 4 -11.15 -2.78 -42.82
CA VAL A 4 -10.42 -1.72 -42.15
C VAL A 4 -10.09 -0.71 -43.25
N LEU A 5 -10.84 0.40 -43.28
CA LEU A 5 -10.63 1.48 -44.25
C LEU A 5 -9.14 1.87 -44.18
N PRO A 6 -8.36 1.77 -45.28
CA PRO A 6 -7.00 2.26 -45.29
C PRO A 6 -7.09 3.78 -45.27
N VAL A 7 -7.16 4.37 -44.09
CA VAL A 7 -7.03 5.82 -43.93
C VAL A 7 -5.59 6.15 -44.29
N VAL A 8 -5.39 6.57 -45.54
CA VAL A 8 -4.09 7.04 -46.04
C VAL A 8 -3.89 8.45 -45.50
N LEU A 9 -3.36 8.54 -44.28
CA LEU A 9 -2.94 9.82 -43.70
C LEU A 9 -1.78 10.40 -44.53
N PRO A 10 -1.81 11.69 -44.90
CA PRO A 10 -0.64 12.36 -45.45
C PRO A 10 0.54 12.28 -44.48
N LEU A 11 1.77 12.41 -45.00
CA LEU A 11 2.99 12.17 -44.22
C LEU A 11 3.13 13.11 -43.00
N GLN A 12 2.79 14.39 -43.16
CA GLN A 12 2.83 15.42 -42.12
C GLN A 12 1.93 15.11 -40.89
N PRO A 13 0.61 14.90 -41.04
CA PRO A 13 -0.25 14.56 -39.90
C PRO A 13 0.11 13.23 -39.24
N ARG A 14 0.62 12.25 -40.00
CA ARG A 14 1.13 10.98 -39.44
C ARG A 14 2.31 11.22 -38.50
N ILE A 15 3.25 12.09 -38.87
CA ILE A 15 4.39 12.44 -38.03
C ILE A 15 3.93 13.13 -36.74
N ARG A 16 3.01 14.10 -36.83
CA ARG A 16 2.48 14.79 -35.65
C ARG A 16 1.74 13.84 -34.70
N LEU A 17 0.94 12.92 -35.24
CA LEU A 17 0.25 11.91 -34.45
C LEU A 17 1.26 10.97 -33.75
N ALA A 18 2.27 10.48 -34.47
CA ALA A 18 3.29 9.62 -33.90
C ALA A 18 4.08 10.33 -32.78
N GLN A 19 4.41 11.61 -32.95
CA GLN A 19 5.06 12.43 -31.91
C GLN A 19 4.17 12.62 -30.68
N ALA A 20 2.87 12.93 -30.87
CA ALA A 20 1.93 13.09 -29.77
C ALA A 20 1.73 11.78 -28.98
N LEU A 21 1.55 10.66 -29.69
CA LEU A 21 1.44 9.34 -29.08
C LEU A 21 2.74 8.96 -28.35
N TRP A 22 3.89 9.26 -28.94
CA TRP A 22 5.19 9.01 -28.30
C TRP A 22 5.31 9.77 -26.97
N LEU A 23 4.96 11.06 -26.95
CA LEU A 23 4.96 11.87 -25.72
C LEU A 23 3.98 11.32 -24.67
N LEU A 24 2.74 11.01 -25.07
CA LEU A 24 1.74 10.48 -24.15
C LEU A 24 2.15 9.10 -23.58
N SER A 25 2.81 8.28 -24.40
CA SER A 25 3.34 6.98 -23.99
C SER A 25 4.43 7.11 -22.93
N TRP A 26 5.32 8.10 -23.07
CA TRP A 26 6.32 8.41 -22.05
C TRP A 26 5.72 8.98 -20.78
N LEU A 27 4.70 9.84 -20.87
CA LEU A 27 3.97 10.32 -19.69
C LEU A 27 3.31 9.16 -18.94
N LEU A 28 2.68 8.23 -19.66
CA LEU A 28 2.11 7.02 -19.07
C LEU A 28 3.19 6.14 -18.41
N ALA A 29 4.34 5.98 -19.06
CA ALA A 29 5.46 5.23 -18.50
C ALA A 29 6.01 5.87 -17.22
N LEU A 30 6.17 7.20 -17.20
CA LEU A 30 6.62 7.94 -16.02
C LEU A 30 5.61 7.85 -14.88
N ALA A 31 4.31 8.03 -15.17
CA ALA A 31 3.25 7.88 -14.18
C ALA A 31 3.22 6.45 -13.61
N GLY A 32 3.31 5.43 -14.48
CA GLY A 32 3.38 4.02 -14.08
C GLY A 32 4.62 3.68 -13.25
N GLY A 33 5.78 4.26 -13.59
CA GLY A 33 7.01 4.12 -12.81
C GLY A 33 6.88 4.75 -11.42
N LEU A 34 6.31 5.96 -11.34
CA LEU A 34 6.09 6.63 -10.06
C LEU A 34 5.10 5.85 -9.18
N THR A 35 3.98 5.38 -9.74
CA THR A 35 3.01 4.58 -8.98
C THR A 35 3.60 3.27 -8.50
N LEU A 36 4.45 2.60 -9.29
CA LEU A 36 5.20 1.43 -8.85
C LEU A 36 6.10 1.72 -7.65
N LEU A 37 6.88 2.80 -7.72
CA LEU A 37 7.80 3.20 -6.66
C LEU A 37 7.04 3.56 -5.37
N CYS A 38 6.01 4.40 -5.47
CA CYS A 38 5.18 4.78 -4.33
C CYS A 38 4.47 3.58 -3.71
N SER A 39 3.91 2.68 -4.53
CA SER A 39 3.20 1.50 -4.05
C SER A 39 4.15 0.49 -3.40
N GLY A 40 5.34 0.29 -3.97
CA GLY A 40 6.39 -0.55 -3.39
C GLY A 40 6.90 0.00 -2.06
N HIS A 41 7.12 1.31 -1.97
CA HIS A 41 7.47 1.97 -0.72
C HIS A 41 6.37 1.81 0.33
N LEU A 42 5.11 2.03 -0.04
CA LEU A 42 3.97 1.85 0.88
C LEU A 42 3.86 0.41 1.37
N LEU A 43 4.08 -0.58 0.50
CA LEU A 43 4.06 -1.99 0.87
C LEU A 43 5.18 -2.35 1.85
N ALA A 44 6.38 -1.79 1.66
CA ALA A 44 7.49 -1.96 2.59
C ALA A 44 7.19 -1.34 3.97
N GLN A 45 6.57 -0.15 4.00
CA GLN A 45 6.14 0.49 5.25
C GLN A 45 5.06 -0.34 5.96
N LEU A 46 4.06 -0.84 5.24
CA LEU A 46 3.01 -1.70 5.79
C LEU A 46 3.57 -3.01 6.33
N TRP A 47 4.60 -3.58 5.68
CA TRP A 47 5.26 -4.78 6.20
C TRP A 47 5.92 -4.53 7.55
N HIS A 48 6.59 -3.38 7.73
CA HIS A 48 7.16 -2.99 9.02
C HIS A 48 6.09 -2.71 10.08
N LEU A 49 4.92 -2.22 9.69
CA LEU A 49 3.78 -1.95 10.58
C LEU A 49 2.90 -3.20 10.81
N GLY A 50 3.11 -4.29 10.08
CA GLY A 50 2.21 -5.45 10.06
C GLY A 50 2.15 -6.21 11.37
N THR A 51 3.17 -6.09 12.23
CA THR A 51 3.13 -6.64 13.60
C THR A 51 2.28 -5.83 14.56
N PHE A 52 1.97 -4.57 14.21
CA PHE A 52 1.22 -3.63 15.03
C PHE A 52 -0.21 -3.45 14.55
N LEU A 53 -0.44 -3.44 13.24
CA LEU A 53 -1.76 -3.32 12.64
C LEU A 53 -2.58 -4.61 12.82
N ALA A 54 -3.90 -4.47 12.91
CA ALA A 54 -4.78 -5.62 13.07
C ALA A 54 -4.75 -6.57 11.85
N PRO A 55 -4.72 -7.89 12.07
CA PRO A 55 -4.74 -8.89 10.99
C PRO A 55 -6.11 -9.02 10.32
N SER A 56 -7.16 -8.47 10.93
CA SER A 56 -8.54 -8.43 10.43
C SER A 56 -8.68 -7.62 9.13
N CYS A 57 -7.75 -6.70 8.87
CA CYS A 57 -7.79 -5.78 7.75
C CYS A 57 -6.71 -6.10 6.69
N SER A 58 -7.13 -6.24 5.44
CA SER A 58 -6.23 -6.49 4.30
C SER A 58 -5.59 -5.21 3.77
N PHE A 59 -4.79 -4.52 4.59
CA PHE A 59 -4.05 -3.31 4.20
C PHE A 59 -3.15 -3.45 2.96
N PRO A 60 -2.50 -4.61 2.70
CA PRO A 60 -1.66 -4.79 1.51
C PRO A 60 -2.43 -4.72 0.18
N ALA A 61 -3.75 -4.96 0.18
CA ALA A 61 -4.53 -5.09 -1.05
C ALA A 61 -4.52 -3.81 -1.91
N LEU A 62 -4.55 -2.64 -1.28
CA LEU A 62 -4.51 -1.35 -1.98
C LEU A 62 -3.15 -1.08 -2.67
N PRO A 63 -2.00 -1.09 -1.98
CA PRO A 63 -0.72 -0.93 -2.65
C PRO A 63 -0.42 -2.06 -3.64
N GLN A 64 -0.88 -3.30 -3.41
CA GLN A 64 -0.70 -4.39 -4.38
C GLN A 64 -1.45 -4.16 -5.69
N THR A 65 -2.70 -3.69 -5.61
CA THR A 65 -3.49 -3.35 -6.82
C THR A 65 -2.92 -2.14 -7.53
N ALA A 66 -2.47 -1.11 -6.81
CA ALA A 66 -1.78 0.05 -7.38
C ALA A 66 -0.43 -0.32 -8.02
N LEU A 67 0.33 -1.24 -7.41
CA LEU A 67 1.58 -1.78 -7.97
C LEU A 67 1.30 -2.50 -9.29
N ALA A 68 0.28 -3.36 -9.33
CA ALA A 68 -0.12 -4.04 -10.57
C ALA A 68 -0.56 -3.04 -11.65
N ALA A 69 -1.35 -2.03 -11.28
CA ALA A 69 -1.78 -0.96 -12.20
C ALA A 69 -0.56 -0.20 -12.76
N GLY A 70 0.42 0.14 -11.92
CA GLY A 70 1.65 0.80 -12.32
C GLY A 70 2.50 -0.04 -13.27
N ALA A 71 2.61 -1.34 -13.03
CA ALA A 71 3.31 -2.28 -13.92
C ALA A 71 2.67 -2.33 -15.31
N VAL A 72 1.35 -2.43 -15.36
CA VAL A 72 0.59 -2.42 -16.63
C VAL A 72 0.79 -1.09 -17.35
N ALA A 73 0.63 0.05 -16.65
CA ALA A 73 0.83 1.37 -17.23
C ALA A 73 2.25 1.58 -17.78
N LEU A 74 3.28 1.16 -17.03
CA LEU A 74 4.67 1.23 -17.46
C LEU A 74 4.92 0.39 -18.71
N GLY A 75 4.44 -0.86 -18.74
CA GLY A 75 4.56 -1.75 -19.89
C GLY A 75 3.86 -1.21 -21.13
N THR A 76 2.62 -0.73 -20.99
CA THR A 76 1.86 -0.11 -22.09
C THR A 76 2.53 1.17 -22.58
N GLY A 77 3.07 2.00 -21.68
CA GLY A 77 3.80 3.22 -22.04
C GLY A 77 5.09 2.94 -22.81
N LEU A 78 5.93 2.03 -22.34
CA LEU A 78 7.17 1.65 -23.04
C LEU A 78 6.89 1.01 -24.41
N GLY A 79 5.89 0.11 -24.46
CA GLY A 79 5.46 -0.50 -25.72
C GLY A 79 4.87 0.53 -26.70
N GLY A 80 4.06 1.47 -26.21
CA GLY A 80 3.50 2.57 -27.02
C GLY A 80 4.56 3.52 -27.56
N ALA A 81 5.59 3.85 -26.76
CA ALA A 81 6.72 4.66 -27.19
C ALA A 81 7.58 3.95 -28.25
N GLY A 82 7.81 2.64 -28.10
CA GLY A 82 8.49 1.82 -29.10
C GLY A 82 7.71 1.75 -30.42
N ALA A 83 6.41 1.51 -30.34
CA ALA A 83 5.55 1.36 -31.50
C ALA A 83 5.32 2.67 -32.27
N SER A 84 5.15 3.80 -31.55
CA SER A 84 5.05 5.13 -32.17
C SER A 84 6.33 5.50 -32.92
N ARG A 85 7.51 5.17 -32.37
CA ARG A 85 8.79 5.34 -33.07
C ARG A 85 8.89 4.42 -34.29
N ALA A 86 8.51 3.15 -34.17
CA ALA A 86 8.52 2.19 -35.28
C ALA A 86 7.54 2.57 -36.40
N SER A 87 6.45 3.27 -36.09
CA SER A 87 5.46 3.72 -37.07
C SER A 87 5.97 4.77 -38.06
N LEU A 88 7.11 5.41 -37.76
CA LEU A 88 7.78 6.36 -38.64
C LEU A 88 8.69 5.67 -39.68
N ASP A 89 9.00 4.38 -39.50
CA ASP A 89 9.85 3.60 -40.39
C ASP A 89 9.07 2.42 -41.00
N ALA A 90 8.84 2.48 -42.31
CA ALA A 90 8.05 1.48 -43.03
C ALA A 90 8.66 0.07 -42.98
N ALA A 91 9.97 -0.06 -42.80
CA ALA A 91 10.65 -1.35 -42.68
C ALA A 91 10.47 -1.97 -41.28
N ARG A 92 10.23 -1.15 -40.24
CA ARG A 92 10.19 -1.57 -38.84
C ARG A 92 8.78 -1.72 -38.28
N TYR A 93 7.77 -1.11 -38.91
CA TYR A 93 6.38 -1.18 -38.46
C TYR A 93 5.65 -2.55 -38.61
N PRO A 94 5.92 -3.41 -39.63
CA PRO A 94 5.19 -4.67 -39.83
C PRO A 94 5.07 -5.56 -38.59
N PRO A 95 6.13 -5.80 -37.78
CA PRO A 95 6.02 -6.60 -36.55
C PRO A 95 5.20 -5.91 -35.44
N TRP A 96 5.23 -4.57 -35.37
CA TRP A 96 4.51 -3.82 -34.34
C TRP A 96 3.00 -3.74 -34.61
N ARG A 97 2.57 -3.87 -35.86
CA ARG A 97 1.15 -3.80 -36.25
C ARG A 97 0.28 -4.85 -35.56
N GLY A 98 0.79 -6.07 -35.38
CA GLY A 98 0.07 -7.14 -34.68
C GLY A 98 0.08 -7.01 -33.16
N VAL A 99 1.08 -6.32 -32.60
CA VAL A 99 1.29 -6.17 -31.15
C VAL A 99 0.59 -4.93 -30.60
N LEU A 100 0.46 -3.86 -31.40
CA LEU A 100 -0.09 -2.59 -30.94
C LEU A 100 -1.54 -2.69 -30.48
N SER A 101 -2.39 -3.35 -31.26
CA SER A 101 -3.82 -3.48 -30.94
C SER A 101 -4.08 -4.26 -29.65
N PRO A 102 -3.48 -5.45 -29.42
CA PRO A 102 -3.64 -6.14 -28.14
C PRO A 102 -2.97 -5.39 -26.99
N LEU A 103 -1.81 -4.76 -27.20
CA LEU A 103 -1.14 -3.95 -26.17
C LEU A 103 -2.03 -2.80 -25.68
N LEU A 104 -2.67 -2.08 -26.59
CA LEU A 104 -3.58 -0.98 -26.24
C LEU A 104 -4.87 -1.50 -25.61
N ALA A 105 -5.47 -2.55 -26.14
CA ALA A 105 -6.70 -3.12 -25.60
C ALA A 105 -6.50 -3.68 -24.18
N VAL A 106 -5.42 -4.43 -23.95
CA VAL A 106 -5.06 -4.94 -22.62
C VAL A 106 -4.66 -3.80 -21.71
N GLY A 107 -3.87 -2.85 -22.18
CA GLY A 107 -3.44 -1.69 -21.40
C GLY A 107 -4.61 -0.84 -20.90
N THR A 108 -5.60 -0.56 -21.75
CA THR A 108 -6.77 0.23 -21.37
C THR A 108 -7.75 -0.55 -20.51
N ALA A 109 -8.06 -1.81 -20.86
CA ALA A 109 -9.01 -2.62 -20.11
C ALA A 109 -8.45 -3.04 -18.74
N ALA A 110 -7.24 -3.59 -18.70
CA ALA A 110 -6.60 -4.02 -17.46
C ALA A 110 -6.14 -2.81 -16.63
N GLY A 111 -5.48 -1.82 -17.24
CA GLY A 111 -5.05 -0.61 -16.54
C GLY A 111 -6.23 0.20 -16.00
N GLY A 112 -7.26 0.41 -16.82
CA GLY A 112 -8.48 1.11 -16.40
C GLY A 112 -9.25 0.36 -15.32
N GLY A 113 -9.38 -0.97 -15.45
CA GLY A 113 -10.03 -1.80 -14.43
C GLY A 113 -9.28 -1.79 -13.10
N LEU A 114 -7.95 -1.91 -13.12
CA LEU A 114 -7.12 -1.84 -11.91
C LEU A 114 -7.16 -0.46 -11.26
N LEU A 115 -7.21 0.62 -12.04
CA LEU A 115 -7.38 1.98 -11.50
C LEU A 115 -8.75 2.18 -10.86
N ALA A 116 -9.81 1.67 -11.47
CA ALA A 116 -11.16 1.72 -10.89
C ALA A 116 -11.23 0.92 -9.58
N LEU A 117 -10.59 -0.24 -9.54
CA LEU A 117 -10.48 -1.04 -8.31
C LEU A 117 -9.68 -0.30 -7.23
N ALA A 118 -8.52 0.25 -7.58
CA ALA A 118 -7.70 1.02 -6.65
C ALA A 118 -8.48 2.21 -6.09
N LEU A 119 -9.24 2.92 -6.94
CA LEU A 119 -10.12 4.00 -6.52
C LEU A 119 -11.20 3.48 -5.53
N GLY A 120 -11.86 2.38 -5.85
CA GLY A 120 -12.83 1.75 -4.93
C GLY A 120 -12.21 1.42 -3.57
N LEU A 121 -11.01 0.84 -3.56
CA LEU A 121 -10.28 0.54 -2.34
C LEU A 121 -9.91 1.81 -1.56
N THR A 122 -9.49 2.90 -2.22
CA THR A 122 -9.17 4.16 -1.53
C THR A 122 -10.37 4.78 -0.81
N LEU A 123 -11.59 4.55 -1.30
CA LEU A 123 -12.81 5.06 -0.67
C LEU A 123 -13.18 4.27 0.59
N ILE A 124 -12.82 2.99 0.65
CA ILE A 124 -13.13 2.09 1.77
C ILE A 124 -12.01 2.12 2.83
N LEU A 125 -10.77 2.38 2.39
CA LEU A 125 -9.57 2.33 3.23
C LEU A 125 -9.66 3.16 4.53
N PRO A 126 -10.22 4.39 4.57
CA PRO A 126 -10.24 5.19 5.80
C PRO A 126 -10.99 4.52 6.95
N VAL A 127 -12.10 3.83 6.64
CA VAL A 127 -12.90 3.12 7.64
C VAL A 127 -12.13 1.92 8.18
N SER A 128 -11.58 1.10 7.28
CA SER A 128 -10.77 -0.06 7.67
C SER A 128 -9.49 0.31 8.40
N LEU A 129 -8.89 1.47 8.06
CA LEU A 129 -7.68 1.97 8.71
C LEU A 129 -7.97 2.38 10.15
N HIS A 130 -9.07 3.08 10.40
CA HIS A 130 -9.44 3.45 11.77
C HIS A 130 -9.68 2.22 12.64
N GLN A 131 -10.47 1.25 12.14
CA GLN A 131 -10.77 0.01 12.86
C GLN A 131 -9.52 -0.84 13.10
N GLY A 132 -8.70 -1.07 12.06
CA GLY A 132 -7.50 -1.89 12.22
C GLY A 132 -6.39 -1.22 13.02
N LEU A 133 -6.38 0.13 13.11
CA LEU A 133 -5.49 0.85 14.02
C LEU A 133 -5.97 0.74 15.47
N GLU A 134 -7.27 0.92 15.71
CA GLU A 134 -7.90 0.73 17.03
C GLU A 134 -7.61 -0.67 17.60
N GLU A 135 -7.90 -1.71 16.82
CA GLU A 135 -7.67 -3.11 17.19
C GLU A 135 -6.18 -3.40 17.39
N GLY A 136 -5.31 -2.87 16.52
CA GLY A 136 -3.87 -3.02 16.64
C GLY A 136 -3.28 -2.36 17.89
N LEU A 137 -3.79 -1.17 18.23
CA LEU A 137 -3.38 -0.40 19.41
C LEU A 137 -3.82 -1.09 20.70
N GLU A 138 -5.04 -1.64 20.72
CA GLU A 138 -5.54 -2.46 21.83
C GLU A 138 -4.69 -3.72 22.01
N ALA A 139 -4.43 -4.46 20.94
CA ALA A 139 -3.58 -5.64 20.98
C ALA A 139 -2.16 -5.33 21.47
N ALA A 140 -1.57 -4.21 21.01
CA ALA A 140 -0.25 -3.76 21.44
C ALA A 140 -0.22 -3.34 22.91
N LEU A 141 -1.30 -2.74 23.44
CA LEU A 141 -1.46 -2.40 24.86
C LEU A 141 -1.52 -3.66 25.73
N VAL A 142 -2.36 -4.64 25.36
CA VAL A 142 -2.53 -5.89 26.13
C VAL A 142 -1.23 -6.70 26.17
N HIS A 143 -0.50 -6.77 25.06
CA HIS A 143 0.74 -7.56 24.94
C HIS A 143 2.01 -6.73 25.19
N TYR A 144 1.87 -5.50 25.70
CA TYR A 144 2.99 -4.57 25.87
C TYR A 144 4.10 -5.12 26.77
N LYS A 145 3.73 -5.93 27.78
CA LYS A 145 4.65 -6.59 28.71
C LYS A 145 5.36 -7.82 28.14
N ASP A 146 4.85 -8.39 27.05
CA ASP A 146 5.22 -9.72 26.54
C ASP A 146 6.34 -9.62 25.48
N THR A 147 7.44 -8.95 25.83
CA THR A 147 8.55 -8.68 24.88
C THR A 147 9.32 -9.91 24.41
N GLU A 148 9.12 -11.06 25.06
CA GLU A 148 9.77 -12.34 24.73
C GLU A 148 9.09 -13.06 23.56
N VAL A 149 7.88 -12.66 23.18
CA VAL A 149 7.15 -13.24 22.04
C VAL A 149 7.61 -12.54 20.75
N PRO A 150 7.90 -13.31 19.67
CA PRO A 150 8.27 -12.73 18.38
C PRO A 150 7.25 -11.70 17.89
N GLY A 151 7.71 -10.51 17.52
CA GLY A 151 6.86 -9.41 17.03
C GLY A 151 6.37 -8.43 18.12
N HIS A 152 6.19 -8.87 19.37
CA HIS A 152 5.71 -7.97 20.45
C HIS A 152 6.74 -6.92 20.86
N CYS A 153 8.04 -7.22 20.80
CA CYS A 153 9.09 -6.22 21.01
C CYS A 153 9.01 -5.07 19.97
N GLN A 154 8.72 -5.39 18.70
CA GLN A 154 8.53 -4.39 17.65
C GLN A 154 7.24 -3.59 17.86
N ALA A 155 6.14 -4.25 18.26
CA ALA A 155 4.89 -3.57 18.60
C ALA A 155 5.06 -2.60 19.78
N LYS A 156 5.76 -3.01 20.85
CA LYS A 156 6.12 -2.15 21.98
C LYS A 156 6.91 -0.93 21.52
N ARG A 157 7.98 -1.14 20.74
CA ARG A 157 8.79 -0.04 20.20
C ARG A 157 7.95 0.94 19.37
N LEU A 158 7.08 0.44 18.50
CA LEU A 158 6.21 1.27 17.67
C LEU A 158 5.20 2.06 18.52
N MET A 159 4.62 1.44 19.54
CA MET A 159 3.73 2.09 20.50
C MET A 159 4.45 3.25 21.22
N ASP A 160 5.67 3.00 21.72
CA ASP A 160 6.49 4.00 22.40
C ASP A 160 6.85 5.16 21.46
N GLU A 161 7.31 4.86 20.24
CA GLU A 161 7.61 5.87 19.22
C GLU A 161 6.38 6.73 18.87
N LEU A 162 5.19 6.12 18.76
CA LEU A 162 3.94 6.81 18.43
C LEU A 162 3.53 7.76 19.57
N GLN A 163 3.54 7.27 20.82
CA GLN A 163 3.20 8.07 21.99
C GLN A 163 4.15 9.25 22.19
N LEU A 164 5.46 9.02 22.04
CA LEU A 164 6.47 10.08 22.14
C LEU A 164 6.35 11.10 21.00
N ARG A 165 6.13 10.64 19.76
CA ARG A 165 6.06 11.52 18.58
C ARG A 165 4.81 12.40 18.59
N TYR A 166 3.67 11.88 19.02
CA TYR A 166 2.40 12.59 18.98
C TYR A 166 1.97 13.14 20.34
N HIS A 167 2.79 13.01 21.38
CA HIS A 167 2.47 13.42 22.74
C HIS A 167 1.11 12.88 23.23
N CYS A 168 0.80 11.63 22.85
CA CYS A 168 -0.41 10.93 23.24
C CYS A 168 -0.09 9.74 24.14
N CYS A 169 -1.11 9.13 24.74
CA CYS A 169 -0.93 8.02 25.67
C CYS A 169 -2.17 7.11 25.63
N GLY A 170 -1.95 5.80 25.54
CA GLY A 170 -3.02 4.81 25.44
C GLY A 170 -3.72 4.79 24.08
N ARG A 171 -4.89 4.15 24.02
CA ARG A 171 -5.79 4.12 22.86
C ARG A 171 -6.74 5.32 22.86
N HIS A 172 -7.45 5.50 23.96
CA HIS A 172 -8.37 6.62 24.22
C HIS A 172 -7.79 7.61 25.23
N GLY A 173 -6.78 7.21 26.00
CA GLY A 173 -6.08 8.08 26.93
C GLY A 173 -5.19 7.30 27.90
N TYR A 174 -4.48 8.03 28.76
CA TYR A 174 -3.55 7.43 29.73
C TYR A 174 -4.22 6.40 30.67
N LYS A 175 -5.53 6.52 30.89
CA LYS A 175 -6.31 5.61 31.75
C LYS A 175 -6.34 4.17 31.22
N ASP A 176 -6.12 3.96 29.93
CA ASP A 176 -6.05 2.62 29.36
C ASP A 176 -4.92 1.80 29.99
N TRP A 177 -3.84 2.46 30.42
CA TRP A 177 -2.71 1.81 31.10
C TRP A 177 -3.03 1.32 32.52
N PHE A 178 -4.09 1.82 33.14
CA PHE A 178 -4.53 1.35 34.46
C PHE A 178 -5.27 0.02 34.36
N GLY A 179 -5.86 -0.29 33.20
CA GLY A 179 -6.55 -1.55 32.95
C GLY A 179 -5.66 -2.66 32.40
N VAL A 180 -4.37 -2.41 32.16
CA VAL A 180 -3.44 -3.40 31.60
C VAL A 180 -2.17 -3.52 32.45
N GLN A 181 -1.71 -4.76 32.64
CA GLN A 181 -0.41 -5.01 33.27
C GLN A 181 0.71 -4.80 32.25
N TRP A 182 1.32 -3.62 32.26
CA TRP A 182 2.37 -3.23 31.31
C TRP A 182 3.79 -3.53 31.79
N VAL A 183 3.97 -3.85 33.08
CA VAL A 183 5.24 -4.32 33.65
C VAL A 183 5.38 -5.83 33.43
N SER A 184 6.50 -6.25 32.83
CA SER A 184 6.79 -7.66 32.60
C SER A 184 7.02 -8.42 33.91
N ASN A 185 6.48 -9.63 34.01
CA ASN A 185 6.62 -10.49 35.19
C ASN A 185 8.09 -10.78 35.56
N ARG A 186 9.03 -10.67 34.61
CA ARG A 186 10.47 -10.83 34.89
C ARG A 186 11.05 -9.77 35.84
N TYR A 187 10.35 -8.65 36.01
CA TYR A 187 10.75 -7.54 36.86
C TYR A 187 9.96 -7.49 38.18
N LEU A 188 9.03 -8.43 38.38
CA LEU A 188 8.19 -8.51 39.56
C LEU A 188 8.67 -9.68 40.40
N ASP A 189 8.80 -9.47 41.71
CA ASP A 189 9.10 -10.53 42.65
C ASP A 189 7.80 -11.18 43.12
N PRO A 190 7.45 -12.40 42.69
CA PRO A 190 6.23 -13.07 43.11
C PRO A 190 6.29 -13.57 44.57
N SER A 191 7.45 -13.47 45.24
CA SER A 191 7.60 -13.85 46.64
C SER A 191 7.28 -12.71 47.62
N ASP A 192 7.19 -11.47 47.13
CA ASP A 192 6.80 -10.30 47.90
C ASP A 192 5.27 -10.13 47.88
N GLN A 193 4.65 -10.14 49.07
CA GLN A 193 3.18 -10.01 49.20
C GLN A 193 2.68 -8.64 48.73
N ASP A 194 3.46 -7.57 48.92
CA ASP A 194 3.06 -6.23 48.47
C ASP A 194 2.97 -6.16 46.93
N VAL A 195 3.83 -6.91 46.23
CA VAL A 195 3.82 -7.02 44.77
C VAL A 195 2.60 -7.79 44.30
N VAL A 196 2.29 -8.92 44.95
CA VAL A 196 1.11 -9.74 44.62
C VAL A 196 -0.18 -8.95 44.82
N ASP A 197 -0.31 -8.26 45.95
CA ASP A 197 -1.50 -7.48 46.30
C ASP A 197 -1.74 -6.34 45.31
N ARG A 198 -0.67 -5.64 44.89
CA ARG A 198 -0.75 -4.56 43.88
C ARG A 198 -1.12 -5.05 42.49
N ILE A 199 -0.61 -6.22 42.09
CA ILE A 199 -0.98 -6.83 40.80
C ILE A 199 -2.47 -7.16 40.81
N GLN A 200 -2.98 -7.74 41.91
CA GLN A 200 -4.39 -8.09 42.04
C GLN A 200 -5.29 -6.85 42.12
N SER A 201 -4.87 -5.79 42.82
CA SER A 201 -5.64 -4.55 42.95
C SER A 201 -5.72 -3.74 41.66
N ASN A 202 -4.72 -3.85 40.78
CA ASN A 202 -4.70 -3.15 39.48
C ASN A 202 -5.67 -3.75 38.44
N VAL A 203 -6.15 -4.99 38.64
CA VAL A 203 -7.13 -5.61 37.73
C VAL A 203 -8.48 -4.87 37.74
N GLU A 204 -8.78 -4.11 38.79
CA GLU A 204 -10.01 -3.30 38.90
C GLU A 204 -9.82 -1.83 38.47
N GLY A 205 -8.61 -1.41 38.09
CA GLY A 205 -8.31 -0.02 37.69
C GLY A 205 -8.52 1.01 38.82
N LEU A 206 -8.55 0.57 40.08
CA LEU A 206 -8.91 1.39 41.25
C LEU A 206 -7.72 2.07 41.94
N TYR A 207 -6.49 1.66 41.64
CA TYR A 207 -5.30 2.08 42.41
C TYR A 207 -4.15 2.53 41.52
N LEU A 208 -4.37 3.60 40.75
CA LEU A 208 -3.34 4.55 40.26
C LEU A 208 -4.00 5.90 39.89
#